data_AF-A0A836VY10-F1
#
_entry.id   AF-A0A836VY10-F1
#
_cell.length_a   1.000
_cell.length_b   1.000
_cell.length_c   1.000
_cell.angle_alpha   90.00
_cell.angle_beta   90.00
_cell.angle_gamma   90.00
#
_symmetry.space_group_name_H-M   'P 1'
#
loop_
_entity.id
_entity.type
_entity.pdbx_description
1 polymer ?
#
loop_
_entity_poly.entity_id
_entity_poly.type
_entity_poly.pdbx_seq_one_letter_code
_entity_poly.pdbx_strand_id
1 'polypeptide(L)'
;MDGYAVKVTDAGKDVTCSDVIYAGDNPQMTLEKTKVIKIMTGAPIPKGCEAIVPIENVNIENDVITLPSDIQNNGFIRMAGEDIRKGTIFLSKGETINAYTVASLASQGITHVMVSRQIKVAIFGTGDELRPHYEKIEDHQLYNSNSPMFLTRSKALDSLVL
;
A
#
# COMPACT_ATOMS: atom_id res chain seq x y z
N MET A 1 13.94 -3.88 9.33
CA MET A 1 14.04 -4.72 10.53
C MET A 1 14.78 -3.92 11.58
N ASP A 2 14.58 -4.23 12.85
CA ASP A 2 15.31 -3.54 13.92
C ASP A 2 16.73 -4.11 13.94
N GLY A 3 17.73 -3.22 14.07
CA GLY A 3 19.11 -3.64 13.91
C GLY A 3 20.11 -2.53 14.15
N TYR A 4 21.30 -2.72 13.59
CA TYR A 4 22.41 -1.79 13.64
C TYR A 4 22.83 -1.41 12.23
N ALA A 5 22.88 -0.11 11.96
CA ALA A 5 23.50 0.45 10.77
C ALA A 5 25.03 0.31 10.89
N VAL A 6 25.63 -0.35 9.90
CA VAL A 6 27.05 -0.73 9.92
C VAL A 6 27.76 -0.34 8.63
N LYS A 7 29.09 -0.27 8.72
CA LYS A 7 29.98 -0.37 7.55
C LYS A 7 30.39 -1.82 7.37
N VAL A 8 30.40 -2.30 6.13
CA VAL A 8 30.82 -3.68 5.82
C VAL A 8 32.29 -3.89 6.19
N THR A 9 33.12 -2.85 6.16
CA THR A 9 34.53 -2.92 6.59
C THR A 9 34.72 -3.24 8.08
N ASP A 10 33.67 -3.17 8.88
CA ASP A 10 33.70 -3.47 10.31
C ASP A 10 33.11 -4.86 10.64
N ALA A 11 32.83 -5.68 9.62
CA ALA A 11 32.42 -7.07 9.80
C ALA A 11 33.41 -7.84 10.69
N GLY A 12 32.87 -8.64 11.61
CA GLY A 12 33.64 -9.45 12.56
C GLY A 12 34.34 -8.65 13.67
N LYS A 13 34.14 -7.34 13.77
CA LYS A 13 34.76 -6.49 14.80
C LYS A 13 33.81 -6.20 15.94
N ASP A 14 34.42 -5.84 17.06
CA ASP A 14 33.77 -5.21 18.20
C ASP A 14 33.61 -3.72 17.94
N VAL A 15 32.39 -3.22 18.15
CA VAL A 15 31.99 -1.83 17.87
C VAL A 15 31.11 -1.30 19.00
N THR A 16 31.02 0.03 19.08
CA THR A 16 30.17 0.71 20.07
C THR A 16 28.98 1.37 19.39
N CYS A 17 27.81 1.33 20.05
CA CYS A 17 26.65 2.07 19.58
C CYS A 17 26.78 3.56 19.92
N SER A 18 26.73 4.43 18.91
CA SER A 18 26.83 5.89 19.13
C SER A 18 25.48 6.54 19.38
N ASP A 19 24.45 6.09 18.67
CA ASP A 19 23.15 6.76 18.59
C ASP A 19 22.02 5.76 18.28
N VAL A 20 20.78 6.26 18.30
CA VAL A 20 19.58 5.53 17.89
C VAL A 20 18.77 6.36 16.90
N ILE A 21 18.28 5.73 15.83
CA ILE A 21 17.37 6.35 14.83
C ILE A 21 16.03 5.60 14.84
N TYR A 22 14.95 6.35 15.03
CA TYR A 22 13.58 5.85 15.02
C TYR A 22 12.86 6.16 13.70
N ALA A 23 11.75 5.47 13.46
CA ALA A 23 10.87 5.77 12.33
C ALA A 23 10.29 7.19 12.48
N GLY A 24 10.40 7.99 11.42
CA GLY A 24 9.97 9.39 11.42
C GLY A 24 11.07 10.41 11.73
N ASP A 25 12.25 9.97 12.17
CA ASP A 25 13.39 10.87 12.38
C ASP A 25 13.97 11.40 11.05
N ASN A 26 14.75 12.47 11.12
CA ASN A 26 15.50 13.03 9.99
C ASN A 26 17.01 13.12 10.31
N PRO A 27 17.73 11.99 10.33
CA PRO A 27 19.11 11.91 10.76
C PRO A 27 20.03 12.75 9.88
N GLN A 28 20.81 13.65 10.49
CA GLN A 28 21.84 14.45 9.80
C GLN A 28 23.26 13.91 10.02
N MET A 29 23.40 12.83 10.78
CA MET A 29 24.69 12.23 11.12
C MET A 29 25.21 11.31 10.02
N THR A 30 26.53 11.11 10.02
CA THR A 30 27.23 10.18 9.14
C THR A 30 27.80 9.05 9.98
N LEU A 31 27.60 7.81 9.55
CA LEU A 31 28.15 6.64 10.22
C LEU A 31 29.68 6.65 10.12
N GLU A 32 30.34 6.58 11.27
CA GLU A 32 31.79 6.51 11.42
C GLU A 32 32.29 5.06 11.39
N LYS A 33 33.60 4.85 11.21
CA LYS A 33 34.21 3.52 11.37
C LYS A 33 34.19 3.10 12.82
N THR A 34 34.13 1.78 13.06
CA THR A 34 34.12 1.14 14.39
C THR A 34 33.00 1.61 15.33
N LYS A 35 31.98 2.27 14.77
CA LYS A 35 30.75 2.68 15.47
C LYS A 35 29.56 2.13 14.71
N VAL A 36 28.48 1.92 15.44
CA VAL A 36 27.18 1.53 14.87
C VAL A 36 26.10 2.46 15.38
N ILE A 37 25.02 2.56 14.61
CA ILE A 37 23.83 3.31 15.02
C ILE A 37 22.69 2.31 15.11
N LYS A 38 22.06 2.21 16.28
CA LYS A 38 20.87 1.37 16.41
C LYS A 38 19.76 1.99 15.58
N ILE A 39 19.08 1.19 14.78
CA ILE A 39 18.07 1.67 13.84
C ILE A 39 16.82 0.80 13.92
N MET A 40 15.67 1.44 14.05
CA MET A 40 14.37 0.77 14.09
C MET A 40 13.81 0.56 12.68
N THR A 41 12.91 -0.40 12.54
CA THR A 41 12.23 -0.68 11.27
C THR A 41 11.48 0.55 10.76
N GLY A 42 11.71 0.90 9.49
CA GLY A 42 11.10 2.06 8.85
C GLY A 42 11.85 3.38 9.06
N ALA A 43 12.93 3.37 9.85
CA ALA A 43 13.80 4.54 9.97
C ALA A 43 14.62 4.78 8.68
N PRO A 44 14.93 6.04 8.35
CA PRO A 44 15.80 6.38 7.24
C PRO A 44 17.25 5.95 7.50
N ILE A 45 17.92 5.51 6.43
CA ILE A 45 19.32 5.05 6.49
C ILE A 45 20.26 6.26 6.65
N PRO A 46 21.13 6.29 7.69
CA PRO A 46 22.07 7.39 7.88
C PRO A 46 23.16 7.38 6.81
N LYS A 47 23.78 8.55 6.58
CA LYS A 47 24.82 8.69 5.55
C LYS A 47 26.00 7.77 5.85
N GLY A 48 26.48 7.05 4.83
CA GLY A 48 27.65 6.18 4.94
C GLY A 48 27.40 4.82 5.60
N CYS A 49 26.13 4.48 5.90
CA CYS A 49 25.69 3.12 6.19
C CYS A 49 25.75 2.27 4.91
N GLU A 50 26.20 1.03 5.05
CA GLU A 50 26.38 0.09 3.93
C GLU A 50 25.51 -1.17 4.11
N ALA A 51 25.11 -1.52 5.33
CA ALA A 51 24.19 -2.61 5.62
C ALA A 51 23.48 -2.39 6.96
N ILE A 52 22.37 -3.11 7.17
CA ILE A 52 21.75 -3.28 8.49
C ILE A 52 22.00 -4.70 8.97
N VAL A 53 22.56 -4.86 10.17
CA VAL A 53 22.66 -6.16 10.85
C VAL A 53 21.48 -6.29 11.82
N PRO A 54 20.66 -7.35 11.72
CA PRO A 54 19.54 -7.58 12.65
C PRO A 54 20.03 -7.67 14.10
N ILE A 55 19.22 -7.22 15.07
CA ILE A 55 19.59 -7.29 16.49
C ILE A 55 19.86 -8.73 16.96
N GLU A 56 19.22 -9.71 16.32
CA GLU A 56 19.36 -11.13 16.63
C GLU A 56 20.71 -11.71 16.15
N ASN A 57 21.41 -11.00 15.26
CA ASN A 57 22.65 -11.46 14.64
C ASN A 57 23.91 -10.82 15.24
N VAL A 58 23.77 -10.07 16.34
CA VAL A 58 24.90 -9.50 17.07
C VAL A 58 24.97 -10.05 18.49
N ASN A 59 26.18 -10.11 19.04
CA ASN A 59 26.37 -10.37 20.47
C ASN A 59 26.62 -9.04 21.18
N ILE A 60 26.04 -8.87 22.36
CA ILE A 60 26.18 -7.67 23.16
C ILE A 60 26.70 -8.05 24.53
N GLU A 61 27.89 -7.58 24.89
CA GLU A 61 28.49 -7.79 26.20
C GLU A 61 29.11 -6.47 26.69
N ASN A 62 28.74 -6.01 27.89
CA ASN A 62 29.30 -4.80 28.53
C ASN A 62 29.35 -3.57 27.59
N ASP A 63 28.25 -3.27 26.90
CA ASP A 63 28.10 -2.17 25.93
C ASP A 63 28.96 -2.29 24.65
N VAL A 64 29.63 -3.41 24.45
CA VAL A 64 30.33 -3.76 23.22
C VAL A 64 29.45 -4.66 22.37
N ILE A 65 29.34 -4.33 21.09
CA ILE A 65 28.57 -5.09 20.10
C ILE A 65 29.56 -5.82 19.19
N THR A 66 29.51 -7.15 19.16
CA THR A 66 30.29 -7.95 18.22
C THR A 66 29.46 -8.20 16.96
N LEU A 67 29.97 -7.72 15.82
CA LEU A 67 29.32 -7.89 14.52
C LEU A 67 29.63 -9.27 13.89
N PRO A 68 28.70 -9.82 13.08
CA PRO A 68 28.98 -11.01 12.29
C PRO A 68 30.09 -10.73 11.26
N SER A 69 30.82 -11.77 10.87
CA SER A 69 31.94 -11.66 9.91
C SER A 69 31.47 -11.61 8.46
N ASP A 70 30.24 -12.02 8.18
CA ASP A 70 29.63 -12.15 6.86
C ASP A 70 28.55 -11.09 6.62
N ILE A 71 28.93 -9.82 6.62
CA ILE A 71 28.00 -8.71 6.33
C ILE A 71 27.90 -8.49 4.83
N GLN A 72 26.70 -8.68 4.28
CA GLN A 72 26.43 -8.39 2.87
C GLN A 72 26.18 -6.90 2.66
N ASN A 73 26.83 -6.33 1.64
CA ASN A 73 26.56 -4.96 1.22
C ASN A 73 25.09 -4.79 0.79
N ASN A 74 24.46 -3.69 1.20
CA ASN A 74 23.03 -3.42 1.11
C ASN A 74 22.11 -4.44 1.81
N GLY A 75 22.66 -5.27 2.70
CA GLY A 75 21.88 -6.24 3.49
C GLY A 75 20.81 -5.53 4.32
N PHE A 76 19.57 -6.01 4.20
CA PHE A 76 18.40 -5.49 4.94
C PHE A 76 18.10 -3.98 4.75
N ILE A 77 18.67 -3.35 3.72
CA ILE A 77 18.35 -1.99 3.32
C ILE A 77 17.26 -2.03 2.26
N ARG A 78 16.17 -1.31 2.50
CA ARG A 78 15.11 -1.08 1.53
C ARG A 78 15.41 0.16 0.70
N MET A 79 15.58 0.01 -0.59
CA MET A 79 15.98 1.09 -1.49
C MET A 79 14.78 1.94 -1.90
N ALA A 80 15.02 3.24 -2.08
CA ALA A 80 13.98 4.15 -2.54
C ALA A 80 13.42 3.69 -3.90
N GLY A 81 12.10 3.48 -3.94
CA GLY A 81 11.40 3.03 -5.14
C GLY A 81 11.57 1.54 -5.47
N GLU A 82 12.00 0.70 -4.52
CA GLU A 82 12.04 -0.76 -4.72
C GLU A 82 10.65 -1.36 -4.93
N ASP A 83 9.63 -0.85 -4.22
CA ASP A 83 8.24 -1.27 -4.39
C ASP A 83 7.64 -0.65 -5.66
N ILE A 84 7.67 0.69 -5.75
CA ILE A 84 7.12 1.46 -6.86
C ILE A 84 8.13 2.52 -7.27
N ARG A 85 8.66 2.40 -8.49
CA ARG A 85 9.55 3.42 -9.06
C ARG A 85 8.76 4.63 -9.53
N LYS A 86 9.36 5.81 -9.33
CA LYS A 86 8.82 7.05 -9.88
C LYS A 86 8.71 6.93 -11.41
N GLY A 87 7.56 7.32 -11.95
CA GLY A 87 7.28 7.30 -13.39
C GLY A 87 6.67 5.99 -13.89
N THR A 88 6.56 4.96 -13.05
CA THR A 88 5.82 3.74 -13.39
C THR A 88 4.33 4.06 -13.55
N ILE A 89 3.70 3.47 -14.58
CA ILE A 89 2.25 3.55 -14.75
C ILE A 89 1.59 2.83 -13.57
N PHE A 90 0.81 3.58 -12.80
CA PHE A 90 0.19 3.06 -11.58
C PHE A 90 -1.18 2.46 -11.82
N LEU A 91 -1.96 3.07 -12.70
CA LEU A 91 -3.28 2.62 -13.12
C LEU A 91 -3.46 2.89 -14.60
N SER A 92 -4.09 1.94 -15.29
CA SER A 92 -4.47 2.07 -16.69
C SER A 92 -5.92 2.52 -16.83
N LYS A 93 -6.23 3.21 -17.93
CA LYS A 93 -7.61 3.57 -18.25
C LYS A 93 -8.47 2.32 -18.36
N GLY A 94 -9.60 2.32 -17.66
CA GLY A 94 -10.57 1.21 -17.66
C GLY A 94 -10.38 0.21 -16.53
N GLU A 95 -9.32 0.35 -15.72
CA GLU A 95 -9.17 -0.43 -14.50
C GLU A 95 -10.19 0.02 -13.44
N THR A 96 -10.80 -0.96 -12.78
CA THR A 96 -11.72 -0.73 -11.67
C THR A 96 -10.96 -0.34 -10.42
N ILE A 97 -11.33 0.77 -9.81
CA ILE A 97 -10.78 1.20 -8.51
C ILE A 97 -11.43 0.36 -7.42
N ASN A 98 -10.64 -0.43 -6.70
CA ASN A 98 -11.06 -1.17 -5.52
C ASN A 98 -10.35 -0.66 -4.25
N ALA A 99 -10.61 -1.28 -3.10
CA ALA A 99 -10.02 -0.88 -1.82
C ALA A 99 -8.48 -0.89 -1.84
N TYR A 100 -7.86 -1.86 -2.51
CA TYR A 100 -6.42 -1.96 -2.63
C TYR A 100 -5.85 -0.86 -3.52
N THR A 101 -6.51 -0.56 -4.64
CA THR A 101 -6.16 0.58 -5.51
C THR A 101 -6.17 1.89 -4.72
N VAL A 102 -7.19 2.10 -3.87
CA VAL A 102 -7.28 3.29 -3.03
C VAL A 102 -6.11 3.36 -2.04
N ALA A 103 -5.79 2.26 -1.35
CA ALA A 103 -4.66 2.21 -0.42
C ALA A 103 -3.32 2.51 -1.12
N SER A 104 -3.14 1.94 -2.31
CA SER A 104 -1.96 2.17 -3.15
C SER A 104 -1.86 3.63 -3.61
N LEU A 105 -2.96 4.27 -4.05
CA LEU A 105 -2.95 5.68 -4.43
C LEU A 105 -2.64 6.60 -3.23
N ALA A 106 -3.26 6.31 -2.08
CA ALA A 106 -3.06 7.08 -0.86
C ALA A 106 -1.61 6.99 -0.35
N SER A 107 -0.95 5.84 -0.47
CA SER A 107 0.47 5.70 -0.09
C SER A 107 1.41 6.55 -0.94
N GLN A 108 0.98 6.92 -2.15
CA GLN A 108 1.71 7.84 -3.03
C GLN A 108 1.31 9.31 -2.86
N GLY A 109 0.42 9.62 -1.90
CA GLY A 109 -0.09 10.97 -1.66
C GLY A 109 -1.12 11.45 -2.70
N ILE A 110 -1.69 10.56 -3.52
CA ILE A 110 -2.70 10.91 -4.51
C ILE A 110 -4.07 10.98 -3.83
N THR A 111 -4.71 12.15 -3.91
CA THR A 111 -6.00 12.40 -3.24
C THR A 111 -7.21 12.31 -4.17
N HIS A 112 -7.02 12.53 -5.47
CA HIS A 112 -8.09 12.55 -6.46
C HIS A 112 -7.62 11.87 -7.74
N VAL A 113 -8.54 11.17 -8.40
CA VAL A 113 -8.32 10.54 -9.71
C VAL A 113 -9.49 10.82 -10.62
N MET A 114 -9.21 10.92 -11.92
CA MET A 114 -10.25 11.04 -12.93
C MET A 114 -10.87 9.67 -13.19
N VAL A 115 -12.19 9.60 -13.08
CA VAL A 115 -12.96 8.38 -13.36
C VAL A 115 -14.00 8.64 -14.44
N SER A 116 -14.46 7.57 -15.09
CA SER A 116 -15.63 7.64 -15.95
C SER A 116 -16.86 7.98 -15.11
N ARG A 117 -17.73 8.85 -15.64
CA ARG A 117 -19.04 9.11 -15.02
C ARG A 117 -19.84 7.82 -14.92
N GLN A 118 -20.64 7.70 -13.88
CA GLN A 118 -21.60 6.61 -13.74
C GLN A 118 -22.61 6.62 -14.90
N ILE A 119 -22.92 5.44 -15.46
CA ILE A 119 -23.94 5.31 -16.50
C ILE A 119 -25.30 5.61 -15.88
N LYS A 120 -26.11 6.44 -16.55
CA LYS A 120 -27.48 6.76 -16.14
C LYS A 120 -28.46 5.93 -16.96
N VAL A 121 -29.40 5.26 -16.30
CA VAL A 121 -30.39 4.39 -16.93
C VAL A 121 -31.79 4.81 -16.50
N ALA A 122 -32.69 5.05 -17.45
CA ALA A 122 -34.11 5.27 -17.19
C ALA A 122 -34.88 4.00 -17.59
N ILE A 123 -35.84 3.59 -16.76
CA ILE A 123 -36.60 2.34 -16.95
C ILE A 123 -38.08 2.64 -16.90
N PHE A 124 -38.80 2.24 -17.95
CA PHE A 124 -40.25 2.31 -18.00
C PHE A 124 -40.81 1.07 -18.71
N GLY A 125 -41.93 0.57 -18.21
CA GLY A 125 -42.73 -0.44 -18.90
C GLY A 125 -43.86 0.23 -19.64
N THR A 126 -44.25 -0.33 -20.79
CA THR A 126 -45.36 0.15 -21.61
C THR A 126 -46.19 -1.05 -22.06
N GLY A 127 -47.51 -0.89 -22.07
CA GLY A 127 -48.47 -1.94 -22.35
C GLY A 127 -49.71 -1.74 -21.49
N ASP A 128 -50.87 -1.68 -22.11
CA ASP A 128 -52.15 -1.46 -21.40
C ASP A 128 -52.49 -2.63 -20.47
N GLU A 129 -51.95 -3.82 -20.78
CA GLU A 129 -52.05 -5.03 -19.99
C GLU A 129 -51.15 -5.01 -18.74
N LEU A 130 -50.10 -4.18 -18.71
CA LEU A 130 -49.09 -4.25 -17.66
C LEU A 130 -49.50 -3.52 -16.39
N ARG A 131 -49.33 -4.18 -15.24
CA ARG A 131 -49.50 -3.59 -13.91
C ARG A 131 -48.27 -3.80 -13.01
N PRO A 132 -48.01 -2.92 -12.04
CA PRO A 132 -47.01 -3.15 -11.01
C PRO A 132 -47.23 -4.46 -10.25
N HIS A 133 -46.14 -5.13 -9.89
CA HIS A 133 -46.15 -6.45 -9.23
C HIS A 133 -46.76 -6.45 -7.82
N TYR A 134 -47.03 -5.28 -7.24
CA TYR A 134 -47.64 -5.11 -5.91
C TYR A 134 -49.15 -4.78 -5.98
N GLU A 135 -49.73 -4.69 -7.18
CA GLU A 135 -51.17 -4.49 -7.36
C GLU A 135 -51.89 -5.83 -7.52
N LYS A 136 -53.22 -5.83 -7.41
CA LYS A 136 -54.04 -6.98 -7.84
C LYS A 136 -54.43 -6.77 -9.31
N ILE A 137 -54.27 -7.80 -10.13
CA ILE A 137 -54.57 -7.75 -11.57
C ILE A 137 -55.89 -8.42 -11.93
N GLU A 138 -56.46 -7.99 -13.04
CA GLU A 138 -57.60 -8.64 -13.70
C GLU A 138 -57.14 -9.73 -14.69
N ASP A 139 -58.07 -10.56 -15.17
CA ASP A 139 -57.78 -11.70 -16.05
C ASP A 139 -57.07 -11.32 -17.36
N HIS A 140 -57.22 -10.07 -17.82
CA HIS A 140 -56.62 -9.55 -19.05
C HIS A 140 -55.28 -8.83 -18.83
N GLN A 141 -54.80 -8.75 -17.59
CA GLN A 141 -53.60 -8.00 -17.20
C GLN A 141 -52.45 -8.94 -16.86
N LEU A 142 -51.24 -8.41 -16.92
CA LEU A 142 -49.99 -9.09 -16.60
C LEU A 142 -49.15 -8.24 -15.65
N TYR A 143 -48.40 -8.90 -14.76
CA TYR A 143 -47.41 -8.19 -13.95
C TYR A 143 -46.20 -7.78 -14.77
N ASN A 144 -45.79 -6.53 -14.65
CA ASN A 144 -44.53 -6.04 -15.21
C ASN A 144 -43.34 -6.59 -14.42
N SER A 145 -42.80 -7.72 -14.88
CA SER A 145 -41.62 -8.39 -14.31
C SER A 145 -40.30 -7.80 -14.82
N ASN A 146 -40.30 -7.21 -16.02
CA ASN A 146 -39.08 -6.72 -16.66
C ASN A 146 -38.52 -5.45 -16.01
N SER A 147 -39.39 -4.50 -15.65
CA SER A 147 -38.94 -3.25 -15.02
C SER A 147 -38.18 -3.48 -13.69
N PRO A 148 -38.69 -4.27 -12.72
CA PRO A 148 -37.93 -4.58 -11.51
C PRO A 148 -36.65 -5.40 -11.77
N MET A 149 -36.67 -6.29 -12.77
CA MET A 149 -35.48 -7.03 -13.19
C MET A 149 -34.39 -6.08 -13.72
N PHE A 150 -34.72 -5.19 -14.67
CA PHE A 150 -33.77 -4.22 -15.23
C PHE A 150 -33.27 -3.23 -14.18
N LEU A 151 -34.12 -2.82 -13.24
CA LEU A 151 -33.74 -1.96 -12.12
C LEU A 151 -32.63 -2.63 -11.28
N THR A 152 -32.86 -3.88 -10.88
CA THR A 152 -31.91 -4.64 -10.06
C THR A 152 -30.62 -4.92 -10.83
N ARG A 153 -30.72 -5.30 -12.12
CA ARG A 153 -29.55 -5.55 -12.95
C ARG A 153 -28.70 -4.30 -13.19
N SER A 154 -29.33 -3.15 -13.40
CA SER A 154 -28.63 -1.88 -13.61
C SER A 154 -27.84 -1.46 -12.35
N LYS A 155 -28.43 -1.63 -11.16
CA LYS A 155 -27.74 -1.39 -9.88
C LYS A 155 -26.56 -2.34 -9.68
N ALA A 156 -26.71 -3.62 -10.04
CA ALA A 156 -25.63 -4.60 -9.96
C ALA A 156 -24.47 -4.33 -10.95
N LEU A 157 -24.68 -3.47 -11.94
CA LEU A 157 -23.66 -2.99 -12.88
C LEU A 157 -23.20 -1.56 -12.53
N ASP A 158 -23.37 -1.15 -11.27
CA ASP A 158 -22.99 0.17 -10.75
C ASP A 158 -23.53 1.33 -11.58
N SER A 159 -24.71 1.20 -12.18
CA SER A 159 -25.37 2.28 -12.89
C SER A 159 -26.31 3.06 -11.97
N LEU A 160 -26.45 4.37 -12.22
CA LEU A 160 -27.42 5.22 -11.56
C LEU A 160 -28.76 5.09 -12.28
N VAL A 161 -29.74 4.49 -11.63
CA VAL A 161 -31.11 4.42 -12.16
C VAL A 161 -31.88 5.68 -11.77
N LEU A 162 -32.48 6.33 -12.76
CA LEU A 162 -33.26 7.57 -12.61
C LEU A 162 -34.72 7.29 -12.26
#